data_AF-A0A6D2JCP1-F1
#
_entry.id   AF-A0A6D2JCP1-F1
#
_cell.length_a   1.000
_cell.length_b   1.000
_cell.length_c   1.000
_cell.angle_alpha   90.00
_cell.angle_beta   90.00
_cell.angle_gamma   90.00
#
_symmetry.space_group_name_H-M   'P 1'
#
loop_
_entity.id
_entity.type
_entity.pdbx_description
1 polymer ?
#
loop_
_entity_poly.entity_id
_entity_poly.type
_entity_poly.pdbx_seq_one_letter_code
_entity_poly.pdbx_strand_id
1 'polypeptide(L)'
;MGSVDLWVLLLEDGGKWSTKSLVFQPCQRHLVGRYMSLHVHGTTQHGEVILAPFKLVSPYYILYYDVQQNDLRKVGIRGIPDHWFGKRDKVYTTLSFYFSIMDTSESIMHLKS
;
A
#
# COMPACT_ATOMS: atom_id res chain seq x y z
N MET A 1 6.31 11.94 -16.07
CA MET A 1 5.34 11.67 -14.99
C MET A 1 5.60 10.25 -14.53
N GLY A 2 5.58 9.95 -13.23
CA GLY A 2 5.79 8.57 -12.78
C GLY A 2 4.52 7.75 -13.05
N SER A 3 4.64 6.70 -13.85
CA SER A 3 3.60 5.69 -14.06
C SER A 3 4.22 4.31 -13.90
N VAL A 4 3.44 3.35 -13.42
CA VAL A 4 3.85 1.95 -13.32
C VAL A 4 2.75 1.11 -13.97
N ASP A 5 3.13 0.23 -14.88
CA ASP A 5 2.19 -0.71 -15.48
C ASP A 5 2.02 -1.93 -14.58
N LEU A 6 0.77 -2.24 -14.25
CA LEU A 6 0.35 -3.37 -13.44
C LEU A 6 -0.33 -4.40 -14.34
N TRP A 7 -0.03 -5.67 -14.10
CA TRP A 7 -0.79 -6.78 -14.67
C TRP A 7 -1.87 -7.20 -13.70
N VAL A 8 -3.12 -7.14 -14.16
CA VAL A 8 -4.31 -7.43 -13.36
C VAL A 8 -5.04 -8.61 -13.97
N LEU A 9 -5.37 -9.59 -13.15
CA LEU A 9 -6.14 -10.76 -13.55
C LEU A 9 -7.63 -10.45 -13.39
N LEU A 10 -8.36 -10.41 -14.51
CA LEU A 10 -9.80 -10.22 -14.54
C LEU A 10 -10.49 -11.58 -14.39
N LEU A 11 -11.11 -11.82 -13.23
CA LEU A 11 -11.79 -13.08 -12.93
C LEU A 11 -13.08 -13.24 -13.76
N GLU A 12 -13.76 -12.14 -14.08
CA GLU A 12 -15.04 -12.14 -14.81
C GLU A 12 -14.91 -12.63 -16.26
N ASP A 13 -13.74 -12.45 -16.89
CA ASP A 13 -13.49 -12.79 -18.30
C ASP A 13 -12.78 -14.15 -18.47
N GLY A 14 -12.93 -15.07 -17.53
CA GLY A 14 -12.30 -16.39 -17.57
C GLY A 14 -10.80 -16.36 -17.24
N GLY A 15 -10.37 -15.42 -16.39
CA GLY A 15 -8.97 -15.34 -15.93
C GLY A 15 -8.02 -14.74 -16.95
N LYS A 16 -8.43 -13.67 -17.64
CA LYS A 16 -7.55 -12.96 -18.58
C LYS A 16 -6.69 -11.94 -17.86
N TRP A 17 -5.42 -11.89 -18.26
CA TRP A 17 -4.51 -10.82 -17.85
C TRP A 17 -4.78 -9.55 -18.66
N SER A 18 -4.85 -8.41 -17.97
CA SER A 18 -4.97 -7.08 -18.57
C SER A 18 -3.91 -6.16 -17.97
N THR A 19 -3.35 -5.27 -18.79
CA THR A 19 -2.41 -4.25 -18.34
C THR A 19 -3.16 -2.99 -17.94
N LYS A 20 -2.89 -2.46 -16.74
CA LYS A 20 -3.43 -1.21 -16.22
C LYS A 20 -2.30 -0.32 -15.77
N SER A 21 -2.29 0.92 -16.23
CA SER A 21 -1.28 1.89 -15.80
C SER A 21 -1.71 2.58 -14.53
N LEU A 22 -0.93 2.43 -13.47
CA LEU A 22 -1.03 3.25 -12.28
C LEU A 22 -0.48 4.63 -12.59
N VAL A 23 -1.34 5.64 -12.54
CA VAL A 23 -0.97 7.03 -12.79
C VAL A 23 -1.36 7.88 -11.61
N PHE A 24 -0.36 8.49 -10.96
CA PHE A 24 -0.62 9.47 -9.92
C PHE A 24 -1.34 10.68 -10.50
N GLN A 25 -2.60 10.87 -10.10
CA GLN A 25 -3.34 12.07 -10.46
C GLN A 25 -2.57 13.30 -9.94
N PRO A 26 -2.53 14.41 -10.69
CA PRO A 26 -1.81 15.62 -10.26
C PRO A 26 -2.22 16.10 -8.85
N CYS A 27 -3.52 16.01 -8.53
CA CYS A 27 -4.07 16.37 -7.22
C CYS A 27 -3.58 15.46 -6.09
N GLN A 28 -3.17 14.23 -6.38
CA GLN A 28 -2.75 13.21 -5.40
C GLN A 28 -1.24 13.13 -5.21
N ARG A 29 -0.44 13.89 -5.96
CA ARG A 29 1.03 13.88 -5.85
C ARG A 29 1.54 14.17 -4.44
N HIS A 30 0.81 14.98 -3.67
CA HIS A 30 1.16 15.31 -2.30
C HIS A 30 1.06 14.11 -1.33
N LEU A 31 0.35 13.04 -1.72
CA LEU A 31 0.21 11.83 -0.91
C LEU A 31 1.49 10.99 -0.87
N VAL A 32 2.34 11.11 -1.91
CA VAL A 32 3.58 10.36 -2.05
C VAL A 32 4.77 11.31 -1.90
N GLY A 33 5.65 11.01 -0.94
CA GLY A 33 6.89 11.77 -0.78
C GLY A 33 7.76 11.69 -2.03
N ARG A 34 8.42 12.81 -2.38
CA ARG A 34 9.23 12.96 -3.61
C ARG A 34 10.32 11.87 -3.80
N TYR A 35 10.79 11.26 -2.72
CA TYR A 35 11.87 10.26 -2.73
C TYR A 35 11.45 8.93 -2.10
N MET A 36 10.15 8.61 -2.14
CA MET A 36 9.64 7.43 -1.47
C MET A 36 9.47 6.25 -2.44
N SER A 37 10.25 5.19 -2.21
CA SER A 37 10.06 3.90 -2.88
C SER A 37 8.91 3.14 -2.23
N LEU A 38 7.99 2.66 -3.06
CA LEU A 38 6.82 1.89 -2.67
C LEU A 38 6.96 0.45 -3.16
N HIS A 39 6.55 -0.52 -2.35
CA HIS A 39 6.38 -1.91 -2.76
C HIS A 39 4.91 -2.26 -2.88
N VAL A 40 4.59 -3.08 -3.88
CA VAL A 40 3.31 -3.77 -3.95
C VAL A 40 3.35 -4.90 -2.92
N HIS A 41 2.48 -4.84 -1.92
CA HIS A 41 2.35 -5.89 -0.89
C HIS A 41 1.32 -6.95 -1.24
N GLY A 42 0.28 -6.57 -1.98
CA GLY A 42 -0.82 -7.45 -2.34
C GLY A 42 -2.05 -6.65 -2.72
N THR A 43 -3.22 -7.29 -2.61
CA THR A 43 -4.51 -6.70 -2.93
C THR A 43 -5.50 -6.90 -1.80
N THR A 44 -6.44 -5.97 -1.63
CA THR A 44 -7.60 -6.16 -0.74
C THR A 44 -8.59 -7.13 -1.37
N GLN A 45 -9.58 -7.60 -0.60
CA GLN A 45 -10.70 -8.40 -1.11
C GLN A 45 -11.52 -7.66 -2.18
N HIS A 46 -11.48 -6.32 -2.18
CA HIS A 46 -12.15 -5.47 -3.16
C HIS A 46 -11.26 -5.15 -4.38
N GLY A 47 -10.05 -5.72 -4.46
CA GLY A 47 -9.15 -5.53 -5.59
C GLY A 47 -8.33 -4.23 -5.57
N GLU A 48 -8.33 -3.48 -4.46
CA GLU A 48 -7.41 -2.35 -4.30
C GLU A 48 -5.97 -2.88 -4.14
N VAL A 49 -5.01 -2.28 -4.84
CA VAL A 49 -3.60 -2.61 -4.68
C VAL A 49 -3.05 -1.93 -3.43
N ILE A 50 -2.39 -2.70 -2.58
CA ILE A 50 -1.77 -2.22 -1.35
C ILE A 50 -0.32 -1.85 -1.64
N LEU A 51 0.01 -0.57 -1.50
CA LEU A 51 1.36 -0.04 -1.66
C LEU A 51 1.88 0.41 -0.29
N ALA A 52 3.08 -0.04 0.09
CA ALA A 52 3.71 0.39 1.33
C ALA A 52 5.10 1.01 1.10
N PRO A 53 5.47 2.05 1.88
CA PRO A 53 6.82 2.58 1.88
C PRO A 53 7.84 1.53 2.29
N PHE A 54 8.95 1.50 1.55
CA PHE A 54 10.09 0.65 1.87
C PHE A 54 10.72 0.95 3.22
N LYS A 55 10.72 2.22 3.62
CA LYS A 55 11.34 2.69 4.85
C LYS A 55 10.28 2.95 5.90
N LEU A 56 10.50 2.45 7.12
CA LEU A 56 9.70 2.80 8.28
C LEU A 56 10.06 4.21 8.74
N VAL A 57 9.34 5.21 8.21
CA VAL A 57 9.49 6.63 8.53
C VAL A 57 8.23 7.13 9.23
N SER A 58 8.39 7.94 10.28
CA SER A 58 7.27 8.56 10.99
C SER A 58 6.79 9.82 10.25
N PRO A 59 5.47 10.07 10.17
CA PRO A 59 4.40 9.12 10.45
C PRO A 59 4.34 8.03 9.37
N TYR A 60 4.10 6.77 9.77
CA TYR A 60 4.00 5.68 8.81
C TYR A 60 2.61 5.63 8.17
N TYR A 61 2.55 5.23 6.91
CA TYR A 61 1.32 5.12 6.15
C TYR A 61 1.43 4.06 5.07
N ILE A 62 0.29 3.55 4.64
CA ILE A 62 0.13 2.74 3.44
C ILE A 62 -0.78 3.47 2.46
N LEU A 63 -0.74 3.06 1.20
CA LEU A 63 -1.60 3.58 0.16
C LEU A 63 -2.45 2.43 -0.39
N TYR A 64 -3.74 2.69 -0.55
CA TYR A 64 -4.64 1.84 -1.31
C TYR A 64 -4.85 2.50 -2.67
N TYR A 65 -4.61 1.73 -3.73
CA TYR A 65 -4.82 2.17 -5.09
C TYR A 65 -6.00 1.41 -5.70
N ASP A 66 -7.06 2.15 -6.03
CA ASP A 66 -8.19 1.63 -6.78
C ASP A 66 -7.82 1.64 -8.27
N VAL A 67 -7.64 0.45 -8.84
CA VAL A 67 -7.25 0.27 -10.24
C VAL A 67 -8.36 0.69 -11.20
N GLN A 68 -9.63 0.57 -10.80
CA GLN A 68 -10.77 0.91 -11.65
C GLN A 68 -10.98 2.41 -11.71
N GLN A 69 -10.87 3.09 -10.56
CA GLN A 69 -11.06 4.54 -10.47
C GLN A 69 -9.79 5.34 -10.72
N ASN A 70 -8.62 4.66 -10.79
CA ASN A 70 -7.31 5.29 -10.80
C ASN A 70 -7.18 6.33 -9.66
N ASP A 71 -7.57 5.91 -8.46
CA ASP A 71 -7.62 6.74 -7.26
C ASP A 71 -6.68 6.19 -6.19
N LEU A 72 -6.00 7.10 -5.48
CA LEU A 72 -5.05 6.76 -4.45
C LEU A 72 -5.51 7.33 -3.10
N ARG A 73 -5.65 6.44 -2.13
CA ARG A 73 -6.01 6.80 -0.76
C ARG A 73 -4.84 6.51 0.18
N LYS A 74 -4.49 7.49 1.02
CA LYS A 74 -3.47 7.37 2.05
C LYS A 74 -4.08 7.05 3.40
N VAL A 75 -3.59 5.99 4.05
CA VAL A 75 -4.03 5.57 5.38
C VAL A 75 -2.84 5.59 6.33
N GLY A 76 -2.93 6.44 7.35
CA GLY A 76 -1.91 6.51 8.41
C GLY A 76 -2.00 5.30 9.32
N ILE A 77 -0.87 4.67 9.59
CA ILE A 77 -0.76 3.56 10.53
C ILE A 77 -0.35 4.11 11.89
N ARG A 78 -1.11 3.76 12.92
CA ARG A 78 -0.86 4.16 14.31
C ARG A 78 -0.39 2.95 15.13
N GLY A 79 0.12 3.21 16.34
CA GLY A 79 0.56 2.16 17.25
C GLY A 79 1.94 1.59 16.96
N ILE A 80 2.68 2.15 16.00
CA ILE A 80 4.08 1.83 15.77
C ILE A 80 4.92 2.57 16.83
N PRO A 81 5.71 1.88 17.66
CA PRO A 81 6.52 2.55 18.67
C PRO A 81 7.55 3.49 18.05
N ASP A 82 7.68 4.70 18.59
CA ASP A 82 8.53 5.74 17.99
C ASP A 82 10.00 5.32 17.82
N HIS A 83 10.51 4.53 18.76
CA HIS A 83 11.88 4.02 18.76
C HIS A 83 12.18 2.99 17.64
N TRP A 84 11.17 2.63 16.83
CA TRP A 84 11.33 1.79 15.64
C TRP A 84 11.67 2.62 14.40
N PHE A 85 11.29 3.90 14.37
CA PHE A 85 11.60 4.78 13.23
C PHE A 85 13.10 5.12 13.15
N GLY A 86 13.61 5.25 11.92
CA GLY A 86 14.98 5.74 11.67
C GLY A 86 16.11 4.71 11.82
N LYS A 87 15.82 3.47 12.25
CA LYS A 87 16.82 2.38 12.27
C LYS A 87 17.04 1.83 10.85
N ARG A 88 18.16 2.15 10.23
CA ARG A 88 18.49 1.77 8.84
C ARG A 88 18.64 0.25 8.63
N ASP A 89 19.06 -0.48 9.67
CA ASP A 89 19.48 -1.88 9.52
C ASP A 89 18.39 -2.91 9.84
N LYS A 90 17.18 -2.50 10.25
CA LYS A 90 16.07 -3.42 10.60
C LYS A 90 14.80 -3.23 9.77
N VAL A 91 14.90 -2.47 8.68
CA VAL A 91 13.74 -1.96 7.93
C VAL A 91 12.93 -3.08 7.26
N TYR A 92 13.60 -4.02 6.59
CA TYR A 92 12.93 -5.10 5.84
C TYR A 92 12.24 -6.14 6.74
N THR A 93 12.92 -6.53 7.82
CA THR A 93 12.39 -7.50 8.78
C THR A 93 11.19 -6.94 9.55
N THR A 94 11.18 -5.62 9.83
CA THR A 94 10.11 -5.02 10.62
C THR A 94 8.82 -4.83 9.83
N LEU A 95 8.90 -4.52 8.53
CA LEU A 95 7.72 -4.31 7.69
C LEU A 95 7.04 -5.61 7.26
N SER A 96 7.84 -6.60 6.85
CA SER A 96 7.33 -7.95 6.59
C SER A 96 6.67 -8.54 7.83
N PHE A 97 7.27 -8.36 9.02
CA PHE A 97 6.71 -8.80 10.30
C PHE A 97 5.43 -8.04 10.69
N TYR A 98 5.37 -6.72 10.46
CA TYR A 98 4.16 -5.94 10.75
C TYR A 98 2.99 -6.34 9.85
N PHE A 99 3.23 -6.49 8.56
CA PHE A 99 2.19 -6.99 7.65
C PHE A 99 1.83 -8.44 7.94
N SER A 100 2.77 -9.32 8.31
CA SER A 100 2.42 -10.69 8.71
C SER A 100 1.59 -10.72 10.00
N ILE A 101 1.80 -9.78 10.92
CA ILE A 101 0.93 -9.59 12.09
C ILE A 101 -0.47 -9.12 11.66
N MET A 102 -0.56 -8.17 10.72
CA MET A 102 -1.87 -7.72 10.22
C MET A 102 -2.60 -8.81 9.41
N ASP A 103 -1.86 -9.64 8.67
CA ASP A 103 -2.37 -10.76 7.87
C ASP A 103 -2.83 -11.93 8.76
N THR A 104 -2.15 -12.16 9.89
CA THR A 104 -2.57 -13.14 10.90
C THR A 104 -3.67 -12.63 11.85
N SER A 105 -3.89 -11.31 11.91
CA SER A 105 -5.07 -10.75 12.56
C SER A 105 -6.26 -10.81 11.59
N GLU A 106 -6.94 -11.96 11.52
CA GLU A 106 -8.22 -12.15 10.80
C GLU A 106 -9.39 -11.27 11.32
N SER A 107 -9.12 -10.09 11.86
CA SER A 107 -10.14 -9.25 12.47
C SER A 107 -9.61 -7.82 12.63
N ILE A 108 -9.58 -7.05 11.54
CA ILE A 108 -9.77 -5.61 11.70
C ILE A 108 -11.25 -5.46 12.10
N MET A 109 -11.50 -5.51 13.41
CA MET A 109 -12.83 -5.21 13.95
C MET A 109 -13.22 -3.83 13.45
N HIS A 110 -14.33 -3.78 12.71
CA HIS A 110 -15.04 -2.55 12.43
C HIS A 110 -15.34 -1.86 13.76
N LEU A 111 -14.53 -0.88 14.15
CA LEU A 111 -14.93 0.10 15.14
C LEU A 111 -15.96 1.00 14.46
N LYS A 112 -17.22 0.55 14.49
CA LYS A 112 -18.37 1.42 14.31
C LYS A 112 -18.34 2.45 15.46
N SER A 113 -18.24 3.72 15.09
CA SER A 113 -18.67 4.82 15.97
C SER A 113 -20.19 4.88 16.03
#